data_AF-A0A0N1CZ95-F1
#
_entry.id   AF-A0A0N1CZ95-F1
#
_cell.length_a   1.000
_cell.length_b   1.000
_cell.length_c   1.000
_cell.angle_alpha   90.00
_cell.angle_beta   90.00
_cell.angle_gamma   90.00
#
_symmetry.space_group_name_H-M   'P 1'
#
loop_
_entity.id
_entity.type
_entity.pdbx_description
1 polymer ?
#
loop_
_entity_poly.entity_id
_entity_poly.type
_entity_poly.pdbx_seq_one_letter_code
_entity_poly.pdbx_strand_id
1 'polypeptide(L)'
;MFVRRSNPRRGLKRGRIYSLLQDTLQRIDEPIFAFDDWMDLVSVGDEVFVLSQTVFAALFRDQDALTQQVPQWTSDLHEVLPIASAGQDRLKERALRDSRMRARLEAIVRRGHLATVTADTLVEAMSAAGLDAERLISSEGELVLEAEDIAPVLYFLNEDLFTGALTQTSFRADKKAAR
;
A
#
# COMPACT_ATOMS: atom_id res chain seq x y z
N MET A 1 12.35 19.66 19.45
CA MET A 1 13.03 19.36 18.17
C MET A 1 12.07 19.61 17.02
N PHE A 2 12.52 20.26 15.95
CA PHE A 2 11.71 20.49 14.74
C PHE A 2 12.23 19.62 13.61
N VAL A 3 11.32 18.91 12.92
CA VAL A 3 11.69 17.98 11.83
C VAL A 3 10.97 18.37 10.55
N ARG A 4 11.74 18.35 9.46
CA ARG A 4 11.24 18.58 8.11
C ARG A 4 11.83 17.55 7.16
N ARG A 5 10.98 16.98 6.31
CA ARG A 5 11.45 16.15 5.19
C ARG A 5 12.08 17.05 4.12
N SER A 6 13.38 16.88 3.92
CA SER A 6 14.11 17.62 2.89
C SER A 6 13.62 17.27 1.49
N ASN A 7 13.39 18.30 0.65
CA ASN A 7 13.16 18.15 -0.78
C ASN A 7 14.42 18.65 -1.51
N PRO A 8 15.22 17.74 -2.12
CA PRO A 8 16.51 18.10 -2.73
C PRO A 8 16.38 18.99 -3.98
N ARG A 9 15.16 19.17 -4.50
CA ARG A 9 14.89 20.06 -5.65
C ARG A 9 14.48 21.47 -5.22
N ARG A 10 14.29 21.70 -3.91
CA ARG A 10 13.79 22.97 -3.39
C ARG A 10 14.92 23.99 -3.44
N GLY A 11 14.83 24.91 -4.40
CA GLY A 11 15.88 25.89 -4.74
C GLY A 11 16.25 25.90 -6.23
N LEU A 12 15.84 24.86 -6.98
CA LEU A 12 15.94 24.81 -8.45
C LEU A 12 14.86 25.64 -9.18
N LYS A 13 14.20 26.58 -8.50
CA LYS A 13 13.13 27.37 -9.11
C LYS A 13 13.72 28.53 -9.91
N ARG A 14 13.61 28.49 -11.23
CA ARG A 14 13.84 29.67 -12.08
C ARG A 14 12.89 30.80 -11.65
N GLY A 15 13.43 31.99 -11.39
CA GLY A 15 12.61 33.18 -11.15
C GLY A 15 11.73 33.47 -12.37
N ARG A 16 10.45 33.79 -12.16
CA ARG A 16 9.42 34.02 -13.21
C ARG A 16 9.82 35.05 -14.28
N ILE A 17 10.78 35.93 -13.99
CA ILE A 17 11.22 37.01 -14.88
C ILE A 17 12.32 36.53 -15.84
N TYR A 18 13.17 35.59 -15.44
CA TYR A 18 14.29 35.09 -16.26
C TYR A 18 13.88 33.97 -17.22
N SER A 19 12.68 33.40 -17.10
CA SER A 19 12.19 32.32 -17.97
C SER A 19 11.58 32.80 -19.30
N LEU A 20 11.41 34.11 -19.49
CA LEU A 20 10.77 34.67 -20.70
C LEU A 20 11.72 34.81 -21.89
N LEU A 21 13.04 34.69 -21.69
CA LEU A 21 14.03 35.05 -22.73
C LEU A 21 15.05 33.96 -23.09
N GLN A 22 15.07 32.78 -22.44
CA GLN A 22 16.10 31.77 -22.75
C GLN A 22 15.61 30.32 -22.61
N ASP A 23 15.59 29.64 -23.76
CA ASP A 23 15.37 28.20 -23.91
C ASP A 23 16.72 27.45 -23.85
N THR A 24 17.48 27.68 -22.78
CA THR A 24 18.80 27.03 -22.57
C THR A 24 18.84 26.29 -21.25
N LEU A 25 19.49 25.12 -21.26
CA LEU A 25 19.82 24.37 -20.05
C LEU A 25 20.95 25.10 -19.31
N GLN A 26 20.76 25.39 -18.02
CA GLN A 26 21.78 26.02 -17.19
C GLN A 26 22.31 25.00 -16.17
N ARG A 27 23.63 24.85 -16.13
CA ARG A 27 24.33 24.07 -15.11
C ARG A 27 24.41 24.89 -13.83
N ILE A 28 24.16 24.26 -12.69
CA ILE A 28 24.28 24.89 -11.38
C ILE A 28 25.58 24.37 -10.77
N ASP A 29 26.56 25.26 -10.64
CA ASP A 29 27.91 24.92 -10.19
C ASP A 29 28.12 25.16 -8.69
N GLU A 30 27.20 25.85 -8.02
CA GLU A 30 27.31 26.23 -6.60
C GLU A 30 26.23 25.56 -5.73
N PRO A 31 26.50 25.33 -4.43
CA PRO A 31 25.52 24.73 -3.51
C PRO A 31 24.28 25.60 -3.38
N ILE A 32 23.10 25.02 -3.62
CA ILE A 32 21.83 25.72 -3.49
C ILE A 32 21.42 25.74 -2.01
N PHE A 33 21.46 26.92 -1.39
CA PHE A 33 20.89 27.13 -0.06
C PHE A 33 19.37 27.27 -0.15
N ALA A 34 18.65 26.48 0.65
CA ALA A 34 17.18 26.48 0.68
C ALA A 34 16.67 26.75 2.10
N PHE A 35 16.12 27.94 2.33
CA PHE A 35 15.51 28.32 3.60
C PHE A 35 14.10 27.77 3.73
N ASP A 36 13.74 27.29 4.93
CA ASP A 36 12.49 26.59 5.13
C ASP A 36 11.56 27.21 6.16
N ASP A 37 10.37 27.63 5.69
CA ASP A 37 9.41 28.38 6.50
C ASP A 37 8.35 27.50 7.17
N TRP A 38 8.41 26.18 6.95
CA TRP A 38 7.42 25.22 7.46
C TRP A 38 8.09 24.02 8.10
N MET A 39 7.35 23.32 8.95
CA MET A 39 7.82 22.16 9.68
C MET A 39 6.76 21.06 9.57
N ASP A 40 7.21 19.81 9.45
CA ASP A 40 6.31 18.67 9.26
C ASP A 40 5.98 18.01 10.62
N LEU A 41 6.89 18.11 11.59
CA LEU A 41 6.73 17.60 12.95
C LEU A 41 7.41 18.50 13.98
N VAL A 42 6.81 18.53 15.17
CA VAL A 42 7.36 19.20 16.35
C VAL A 42 7.38 18.20 17.49
N SER A 43 8.53 18.03 18.14
CA SER A 43 8.67 17.24 19.37
C SER A 43 8.99 18.15 20.55
N VAL A 44 8.24 18.02 21.64
CA VAL A 44 8.38 18.78 22.89
C VAL A 44 8.26 17.80 24.06
N GLY A 45 9.31 17.63 24.85
CA GLY A 45 9.34 16.60 25.89
C GLY A 45 9.08 15.21 25.32
N ASP A 46 8.13 14.49 25.90
CA ASP A 46 7.69 13.16 25.47
C ASP A 46 6.54 13.19 24.44
N GLU A 47 6.17 14.38 23.94
CA GLU A 47 5.07 14.57 22.99
C GLU A 47 5.58 14.87 21.58
N VAL A 48 4.90 14.31 20.57
CA VAL A 48 5.15 14.55 19.15
C VAL A 48 3.87 15.07 18.47
N PHE A 49 3.95 16.27 17.91
CA PHE A 49 2.91 16.91 17.14
C PHE A 49 3.17 16.72 15.64
N VAL A 50 2.18 16.12 14.95
CA VAL A 50 2.23 15.83 13.53
C VAL A 50 1.51 16.91 12.75
N LEU A 51 2.27 17.77 12.06
CA LEU A 51 1.72 18.86 11.24
C LEU A 51 1.43 18.41 9.80
N SER A 52 2.07 17.32 9.36
CA SER A 52 1.86 16.70 8.06
C SER A 52 1.73 15.18 8.20
N GLN A 53 0.49 14.68 8.17
CA GLN A 53 0.21 13.23 8.27
C GLN A 53 0.90 12.44 7.14
N THR A 54 0.98 13.02 5.94
CA THR A 54 1.64 12.40 4.78
C THR A 54 3.15 12.24 4.99
N VAL A 55 3.81 13.23 5.59
CA VAL A 55 5.24 13.17 5.88
C VAL A 55 5.51 12.27 7.07
N PHE A 56 4.68 12.33 8.11
CA PHE A 56 4.74 11.40 9.24
C PHE A 56 4.64 9.94 8.77
N ALA A 57 3.62 9.60 7.98
CA ALA A 57 3.47 8.27 7.40
C ALA A 57 4.59 7.88 6.39
N ALA A 58 5.43 8.82 5.97
CA ALA A 58 6.60 8.56 5.14
C ALA A 58 7.89 8.39 5.95
N LEU A 59 8.02 9.10 7.08
CA LEU A 59 9.17 9.05 7.99
C LEU A 59 9.07 7.87 8.95
N PHE A 60 7.90 7.65 9.55
CA PHE A 60 7.62 6.55 10.47
C PHE A 60 7.15 5.29 9.74
N ARG A 61 7.32 5.30 8.41
CA ARG A 61 7.21 4.09 7.60
C ARG A 61 8.38 3.14 7.81
N ASP A 62 9.21 3.37 8.84
CA ASP A 62 10.30 2.48 9.23
C ASP A 62 9.75 1.06 9.25
N GLN A 63 10.15 0.39 8.18
CA GLN A 63 9.45 -0.77 7.70
C GLN A 63 9.58 -1.88 8.71
N ASP A 64 10.62 -1.86 9.54
CA ASP A 64 10.96 -2.92 10.48
C ASP A 64 9.87 -3.16 11.51
N ALA A 65 9.27 -2.12 12.11
CA ALA A 65 8.17 -2.30 13.06
C ALA A 65 6.92 -2.89 12.39
N LEU A 66 6.58 -2.45 11.18
CA LEU A 66 5.44 -3.01 10.41
C LEU A 66 5.76 -4.40 9.83
N THR A 67 7.03 -4.67 9.52
CA THR A 67 7.54 -5.94 8.99
C THR A 67 7.53 -7.00 10.09
N GLN A 68 7.79 -6.60 11.34
CA GLN A 68 7.62 -7.45 12.53
C GLN A 68 6.15 -7.85 12.79
N GLN A 69 5.18 -7.07 12.30
CA GLN A 69 3.75 -7.38 12.43
C GLN A 69 3.22 -8.32 11.33
N VAL A 70 3.95 -8.52 10.23
CA VAL A 70 3.51 -9.37 9.10
C VAL A 70 3.15 -10.80 9.53
N PRO A 71 3.94 -11.48 10.39
CA PRO A 71 3.55 -12.80 10.90
C PRO A 71 2.22 -12.77 11.66
N GLN A 72 2.00 -11.76 12.51
CA GLN A 72 0.77 -11.61 13.27
C GLN A 72 -0.43 -11.38 12.34
N TRP A 73 -0.34 -10.42 11.41
CA TRP A 73 -1.44 -10.17 10.47
C TRP A 73 -1.76 -11.37 9.57
N THR A 74 -0.75 -12.17 9.24
CA THR A 74 -0.98 -13.43 8.50
C THR A 74 -1.74 -14.43 9.36
N SER A 75 -1.42 -14.52 10.65
CA SER A 75 -2.15 -15.33 11.63
C SER A 75 -3.59 -14.84 11.80
N ASP A 76 -3.79 -13.53 11.99
CA ASP A 76 -5.10 -12.92 12.16
C ASP A 76 -5.99 -13.15 10.92
N LEU A 77 -5.41 -13.06 9.71
CA LEU A 77 -6.13 -13.38 8.48
C LEU A 77 -6.49 -14.87 8.42
N HIS A 78 -5.58 -15.75 8.81
CA HIS A 78 -5.81 -17.20 8.86
C HIS A 78 -6.96 -17.58 9.80
N GLU A 79 -7.11 -16.88 10.94
CA GLU A 79 -8.19 -17.13 11.90
C GLU A 79 -9.59 -16.90 11.31
N VAL A 80 -9.75 -15.90 10.44
CA VAL A 80 -11.04 -15.59 9.80
C VAL A 80 -11.22 -16.26 8.45
N LEU A 81 -10.12 -16.57 7.77
CA LEU A 81 -10.10 -17.17 6.45
C LEU A 81 -8.96 -18.19 6.41
N PRO A 82 -9.26 -19.48 6.61
CA PRO A 82 -8.22 -20.53 6.63
C PRO A 82 -7.33 -20.46 5.39
N ILE A 83 -6.03 -20.58 5.60
CA ILE A 83 -4.99 -20.51 4.56
C ILE A 83 -4.07 -21.70 4.78
N ALA A 84 -3.84 -22.47 3.71
CA ALA A 84 -2.90 -23.58 3.73
C ALA A 84 -1.52 -23.10 4.19
N SER A 85 -0.80 -23.93 4.94
CA SER A 85 0.49 -23.57 5.57
C SER A 85 1.49 -22.98 4.56
N ALA A 86 1.64 -23.60 3.39
CA ALA A 86 2.50 -23.10 2.32
C ALA A 86 2.06 -21.73 1.79
N GLY A 87 0.74 -21.47 1.74
CA GLY A 87 0.18 -20.17 1.36
C GLY A 87 0.49 -19.09 2.39
N GLN A 88 0.43 -19.41 3.69
CA GLN A 88 0.81 -18.47 4.75
C GLN A 88 2.27 -18.03 4.63
N ASP A 89 3.18 -18.96 4.38
CA ASP A 89 4.60 -18.64 4.28
C ASP A 89 4.91 -17.78 3.05
N ARG A 90 4.29 -18.07 1.90
CA ARG A 90 4.41 -17.25 0.70
C ARG A 90 3.81 -15.86 0.91
N LEU A 91 2.66 -15.75 1.58
CA LEU A 91 2.04 -14.48 1.92
C LEU A 91 2.96 -13.63 2.81
N LYS A 92 3.53 -14.21 3.87
CA LYS A 92 4.52 -13.55 4.72
C LYS A 92 5.70 -13.07 3.89
N GLU A 93 6.34 -13.95 3.12
CA GLU A 93 7.51 -13.61 2.29
C GLU A 93 7.20 -12.44 1.34
N ARG A 94 6.04 -12.48 0.68
CA ARG A 94 5.62 -11.42 -0.23
C ARG A 94 5.36 -10.10 0.50
N ALA A 95 4.68 -10.11 1.65
CA ALA A 95 4.38 -8.91 2.42
C ALA A 95 5.65 -8.29 3.06
N LEU A 96 6.65 -9.10 3.42
CA LEU A 96 7.94 -8.59 3.90
C LEU A 96 8.65 -7.81 2.78
N ARG A 97 8.63 -8.31 1.54
CA ARG A 97 9.32 -7.72 0.38
C ARG A 97 8.57 -6.58 -0.30
N ASP A 98 7.24 -6.61 -0.29
CA ASP A 98 6.39 -5.66 -1.03
C ASP A 98 5.51 -4.84 -0.08
N SER A 99 5.94 -3.60 0.18
CA SER A 99 5.21 -2.65 1.03
C SER A 99 3.75 -2.41 0.60
N ARG A 100 3.41 -2.58 -0.68
CA ARG A 100 2.02 -2.43 -1.16
C ARG A 100 1.16 -3.62 -0.79
N MET A 101 1.74 -4.81 -0.73
CA MET A 101 1.06 -6.03 -0.28
C MET A 101 0.91 -6.01 1.24
N ARG A 102 1.97 -5.58 1.94
CA ARG A 102 1.92 -5.37 3.39
C ARG A 102 0.80 -4.44 3.82
N ALA A 103 0.70 -3.27 3.21
CA ALA A 103 -0.33 -2.29 3.54
C ALA A 103 -1.77 -2.82 3.30
N ARG A 104 -1.94 -3.73 2.32
CA ARG A 104 -3.24 -4.38 2.06
C ARG A 104 -3.57 -5.46 3.07
N LEU A 105 -2.59 -6.30 3.41
CA LEU A 105 -2.74 -7.30 4.46
C LEU A 105 -3.15 -6.62 5.78
N GLU A 106 -2.45 -5.55 6.16
CA GLU A 106 -2.80 -4.74 7.33
C GLU A 106 -4.23 -4.18 7.23
N ALA A 107 -4.59 -3.60 6.09
CA ALA A 107 -5.91 -3.02 5.89
C ALA A 107 -7.04 -4.06 6.02
N ILE A 108 -6.85 -5.26 5.46
CA ILE A 108 -7.80 -6.37 5.54
C ILE A 108 -8.00 -6.77 7.01
N VAL A 109 -6.92 -7.06 7.73
CA VAL A 109 -6.97 -7.48 9.13
C VAL A 109 -7.60 -6.40 10.01
N ARG A 110 -7.17 -5.15 9.87
CA ARG A 110 -7.67 -4.04 10.69
C ARG A 110 -9.14 -3.72 10.45
N ARG A 111 -9.64 -3.91 9.22
CA ARG A 111 -11.07 -3.72 8.90
C ARG A 111 -11.93 -4.83 9.51
N GLY A 112 -11.40 -6.06 9.62
CA GLY A 112 -12.12 -7.21 10.17
C GLY A 112 -13.39 -7.59 9.40
N HIS A 113 -13.59 -7.06 8.19
CA HIS A 113 -14.83 -7.24 7.41
C HIS A 113 -15.03 -8.68 6.95
N LEU A 114 -13.96 -9.48 6.89
CA LEU A 114 -14.02 -10.89 6.51
C LEU A 114 -14.64 -11.78 7.60
N ALA A 115 -14.71 -11.33 8.86
CA ALA A 115 -15.25 -12.13 9.96
C ALA A 115 -16.74 -12.51 9.78
N THR A 116 -17.47 -11.79 8.94
CA THR A 116 -18.88 -12.05 8.64
C THR A 116 -19.11 -12.69 7.27
N VAL A 117 -18.04 -12.97 6.50
CA VAL A 117 -18.13 -13.52 5.15
C VAL A 117 -18.18 -15.04 5.24
N THR A 118 -19.19 -15.65 4.62
CA THR A 118 -19.29 -17.11 4.54
C THR A 118 -18.45 -17.67 3.39
N ALA A 119 -18.11 -18.96 3.44
CA ALA A 119 -17.38 -19.63 2.37
C ALA A 119 -18.13 -19.53 1.02
N ASP A 120 -19.46 -19.72 1.02
CA ASP A 120 -20.27 -19.63 -0.19
C ASP A 120 -20.24 -18.22 -0.79
N THR A 121 -20.39 -17.19 0.06
CA THR A 121 -20.29 -15.79 -0.37
C THR A 121 -18.91 -15.47 -0.92
N LEU A 122 -17.85 -16.03 -0.32
CA LEU A 122 -16.48 -15.84 -0.77
C LEU A 122 -16.28 -16.45 -2.17
N VAL A 123 -16.72 -17.69 -2.38
CA VAL A 123 -16.62 -18.41 -3.67
C VAL A 123 -17.35 -17.63 -4.76
N GLU A 124 -18.60 -17.22 -4.50
CA GLU A 124 -19.41 -16.45 -5.46
C GLU A 124 -18.72 -15.12 -5.82
N ALA A 125 -18.22 -14.41 -4.81
CA ALA A 125 -17.52 -13.14 -5.01
C ALA A 125 -16.19 -13.34 -5.77
N MET A 126 -15.45 -14.43 -5.52
CA MET A 126 -14.22 -14.76 -6.25
C MET A 126 -14.51 -14.99 -7.73
N SER A 127 -15.52 -15.80 -8.05
CA SER A 127 -15.93 -16.03 -9.43
C SER A 127 -16.38 -14.75 -10.13
N ALA A 128 -17.19 -13.91 -9.45
CA ALA A 128 -17.60 -12.60 -9.97
C ALA A 128 -16.41 -11.65 -10.20
N ALA A 129 -15.38 -11.75 -9.36
CA ALA A 129 -14.14 -11.02 -9.49
C ALA A 129 -13.14 -11.65 -10.48
N GLY A 130 -13.53 -12.70 -11.23
CA GLY A 130 -12.70 -13.38 -12.21
C GLY A 130 -11.50 -14.13 -11.62
N LEU A 131 -11.60 -14.56 -10.36
CA LEU A 131 -10.67 -15.47 -9.72
C LEU A 131 -11.15 -16.91 -9.87
N ASP A 132 -10.20 -17.84 -9.98
CA ASP A 132 -10.47 -19.26 -10.06
C ASP A 132 -10.63 -19.85 -8.65
N ALA A 133 -11.86 -19.82 -8.14
CA ALA A 133 -12.19 -20.28 -6.80
C ALA A 133 -11.92 -21.79 -6.61
N GLU A 134 -12.14 -22.60 -7.65
CA GLU A 134 -11.91 -24.05 -7.59
C GLU A 134 -10.42 -24.39 -7.39
N ARG A 135 -9.53 -23.58 -7.97
CA ARG A 135 -8.08 -23.73 -7.76
C ARG A 135 -7.60 -23.11 -6.45
N LEU A 136 -8.21 -21.99 -6.05
CA LEU A 136 -7.75 -21.19 -4.91
C LEU A 136 -8.29 -21.68 -3.56
N ILE A 137 -9.31 -22.53 -3.54
CA ILE A 137 -9.89 -23.09 -2.32
C ILE A 137 -9.71 -24.61 -2.34
N SER A 138 -9.05 -25.15 -1.33
CA SER A 138 -8.88 -26.59 -1.17
C SER A 138 -10.21 -27.27 -0.84
N SER A 139 -10.23 -28.61 -0.93
CA SER A 139 -11.36 -29.42 -0.47
C SER A 139 -11.66 -29.26 1.03
N GLU A 140 -10.71 -28.76 1.81
CA GLU A 140 -10.83 -28.47 3.24
C GLU A 140 -11.31 -27.04 3.52
N GLY A 141 -11.56 -26.24 2.47
CA GLY A 141 -12.01 -24.86 2.57
C GLY A 141 -10.88 -23.86 2.85
N GLU A 142 -9.63 -24.26 2.67
CA GLU A 142 -8.47 -23.39 2.88
C GLU A 142 -8.06 -22.67 1.61
N LEU A 143 -7.60 -21.42 1.73
CA LEU A 143 -6.95 -20.72 0.63
C LEU A 143 -5.60 -21.37 0.30
N VAL A 144 -5.46 -21.79 -0.95
CA VAL A 144 -4.22 -22.28 -1.54
C VAL A 144 -3.63 -21.16 -2.38
N LEU A 145 -2.48 -20.63 -1.96
CA LEU A 145 -1.83 -19.48 -2.60
C LEU A 145 -0.49 -19.88 -3.21
N GLU A 146 -0.35 -19.73 -4.51
CA GLU A 146 0.94 -19.64 -5.18
C GLU A 146 1.44 -18.18 -5.24
N ALA A 147 2.69 -17.98 -5.63
CA ALA A 147 3.33 -16.66 -5.56
C ALA A 147 2.61 -15.61 -6.43
N GLU A 148 2.09 -16.03 -7.57
CA GLU A 148 1.29 -15.24 -8.51
C GLU A 148 -0.10 -14.88 -7.98
N ASP A 149 -0.64 -15.66 -7.04
CA ASP A 149 -2.00 -15.51 -6.51
C ASP A 149 -2.09 -14.44 -5.43
N ILE A 150 -1.01 -14.20 -4.69
CA ILE A 150 -1.03 -13.34 -3.51
C ILE A 150 -1.53 -11.94 -3.86
N ALA A 151 -1.01 -11.33 -4.92
CA ALA A 151 -1.42 -9.99 -5.30
C ALA A 151 -2.91 -9.91 -5.71
N PRO A 152 -3.40 -10.71 -6.69
CA PRO A 152 -4.81 -10.68 -7.06
C PRO A 152 -5.75 -11.04 -5.90
N VAL A 153 -5.39 -12.01 -5.05
CA VAL A 153 -6.19 -12.37 -3.87
C VAL A 153 -6.22 -11.23 -2.85
N LEU A 154 -5.09 -10.59 -2.53
CA LEU A 154 -5.11 -9.43 -1.63
C LEU A 154 -5.87 -8.23 -2.20
N TYR A 155 -5.87 -8.01 -3.52
CA TYR A 155 -6.74 -6.99 -4.13
C TYR A 155 -8.21 -7.33 -3.97
N PHE A 156 -8.56 -8.60 -4.17
CA PHE A 156 -9.93 -9.07 -4.00
C PHE A 156 -10.39 -8.96 -2.54
N LEU A 157 -9.63 -9.49 -1.59
CA LEU A 157 -9.97 -9.47 -0.16
C LEU A 157 -10.03 -8.05 0.41
N ASN A 158 -9.24 -7.12 -0.14
CA ASN A 158 -9.30 -5.71 0.23
C ASN A 158 -10.44 -4.93 -0.46
N GLU A 159 -11.20 -5.58 -1.35
CA GLU A 159 -12.27 -4.98 -2.16
C GLU A 159 -11.75 -3.87 -3.10
N ASP A 160 -10.56 -4.06 -3.67
CA ASP A 160 -9.93 -3.11 -4.61
C ASP A 160 -10.40 -3.32 -6.07
N LEU A 161 -11.18 -4.37 -6.35
CA LEU A 161 -11.58 -4.76 -7.70
C LEU A 161 -12.96 -4.21 -8.05
N PHE A 162 -13.04 -3.48 -9.16
CA PHE A 162 -14.27 -2.80 -9.60
C PHE A 162 -14.55 -3.07 -11.07
N THR A 163 -15.82 -3.00 -11.45
CA THR A 163 -16.27 -3.03 -12.84
C THR A 163 -16.90 -1.69 -13.21
N GLY A 164 -16.43 -1.08 -14.30
CA GLY A 164 -16.90 0.23 -14.73
C GLY A 164 -18.32 0.18 -15.29
N ALA A 165 -19.23 1.03 -14.79
CA ALA A 165 -20.63 1.03 -15.21
C ALA A 165 -20.84 1.37 -16.71
N LEU A 166 -19.92 2.12 -17.32
CA LEU A 166 -20.04 2.55 -18.72
C LEU A 166 -19.45 1.54 -19.70
N THR A 167 -18.25 1.02 -19.42
CA THR A 167 -17.51 0.17 -20.35
C THR A 167 -17.54 -1.31 -19.98
N GLN A 168 -18.12 -1.64 -18.82
CA GLN A 168 -18.11 -2.98 -18.23
C GLN A 168 -16.69 -3.56 -18.08
N THR A 169 -15.69 -2.68 -18.03
CA THR A 169 -14.28 -3.07 -17.92
C THR A 169 -13.92 -3.22 -16.46
N SER A 170 -13.32 -4.36 -16.09
CA SER A 170 -12.76 -4.57 -14.76
C SER A 170 -11.46 -3.81 -14.59
N PHE A 171 -11.29 -3.13 -13.47
CA PHE A 171 -10.09 -2.38 -13.11
C PHE A 171 -9.88 -2.40 -11.60
N ARG A 172 -8.72 -1.89 -11.15
CA ARG A 172 -8.40 -1.77 -9.72
C ARG A 172 -8.56 -0.33 -9.26
N ALA A 173 -9.03 -0.09 -8.04
CA ALA A 173 -9.31 1.26 -7.53
C ALA A 173 -8.15 2.25 -7.72
N ASP A 174 -6.92 1.81 -7.48
CA ASP A 174 -5.71 2.63 -7.61
C ASP A 174 -5.09 2.61 -9.04
N LYS A 175 -5.62 1.80 -9.96
CA LYS A 175 -5.16 1.65 -11.35
C LYS A 175 -6.34 1.41 -12.30
N LYS A 176 -6.80 2.48 -12.95
CA LYS A 176 -7.88 2.48 -13.95
C LYS A 176 -7.46 1.96 -15.34
N ALA A 177 -6.56 0.98 -15.38
CA ALA A 177 -6.26 0.25 -16.60
C ALA A 177 -7.09 -1.04 -16.63
N ALA A 178 -7.46 -1.49 -17.83
CA ALA A 178 -8.12 -2.78 -18.00
C ALA A 178 -7.27 -3.89 -17.37
N ARG A 179 -7.94 -4.77 -16.61
CA ARG A 179 -7.35 -5.97 -16.02
C ARG A 179 -7.50 -7.15 -16.97
#